data_AF-A0A438J327-F1
#
_entry.id   AF-A0A438J327-F1
#
_cell.length_a   1.000
_cell.length_b   1.000
_cell.length_c   1.000
_cell.angle_alpha   90.00
_cell.angle_beta   90.00
_cell.angle_gamma   90.00
#
_symmetry.space_group_name_H-M   'P 1'
#
loop_
_entity.id
_entity.type
_entity.pdbx_description
1 polymer ?
#
loop_
_entity_poly.entity_id
_entity_poly.type
_entity_poly.pdbx_seq_one_letter_code
_entity_poly.pdbx_strand_id
1 'polypeptide(L)'
;MSLSIRLHISSNLSLNFHPQTTIRRTNHSTSIRPRPIYHSTPLAPALLRRAMSAIPSHKSSSSSTIKSSLIEPDGGALVDRVVPESERAAKALEAESMPKVGLTQIDLEWVHVISEGWASPLKGFMREDEYLQSLHFNCIRMKDGTIVNMSLPIVLAIDDEAKERIGASQDVGLVGPTGDLVGILRSIEIYKHNKEERVARTWGTTAPGLPYVEEVITPAGNWLIGGDLEVLKPIKYNDGLDHYRLSPQQLRKEFDKRQADAVFAFQLRNPVHNGHALLMNDTRRRLLEMGYKNPILLLHPLGGYTKADDVPLDVRMEQHSKVTTFNVLHIIFIISLDIG
;
A
#
# COMPACT_ATOMS: atom_id res chain seq x y z
N MET A 1 -40.38 -29.65 -23.74
CA MET A 1 -40.43 -30.57 -24.89
C MET A 1 -40.11 -29.74 -26.13
N SER A 2 -39.23 -30.03 -27.06
CA SER A 2 -38.23 -31.06 -27.32
C SER A 2 -37.38 -30.46 -28.45
N LEU A 3 -36.06 -30.65 -28.39
CA LEU A 3 -35.11 -30.40 -29.47
C LEU A 3 -35.44 -31.24 -30.72
N SER A 4 -34.95 -30.81 -31.90
CA SER A 4 -34.12 -31.62 -32.83
C SER A 4 -33.94 -30.97 -34.20
N ILE A 5 -32.71 -30.67 -34.63
CA ILE A 5 -32.22 -30.76 -36.04
C ILE A 5 -30.69 -31.02 -35.97
N ARG A 6 -30.26 -32.30 -36.05
CA ARG A 6 -29.63 -33.03 -37.17
C ARG A 6 -28.21 -32.58 -37.60
N LEU A 7 -27.26 -33.45 -37.26
CA LEU A 7 -25.89 -33.59 -37.80
C LEU A 7 -25.89 -34.04 -39.28
N HIS A 8 -24.83 -33.65 -40.01
CA HIS A 8 -24.23 -34.49 -41.06
C HIS A 8 -22.69 -34.42 -40.98
N ILE A 9 -22.07 -35.60 -40.90
CA ILE A 9 -20.63 -35.89 -41.00
C ILE A 9 -20.40 -36.69 -42.28
N SER A 10 -19.24 -36.50 -42.94
CA SER A 10 -18.35 -37.50 -43.61
C SER A 10 -17.55 -36.79 -44.72
N SER A 11 -16.30 -37.09 -45.08
CA SER A 11 -15.25 -37.99 -44.58
C SER A 11 -13.96 -37.74 -45.42
N ASN A 12 -12.82 -38.14 -44.85
CA ASN A 12 -11.43 -38.05 -45.33
C ASN A 12 -11.11 -38.57 -46.75
N LEU A 13 -9.99 -38.09 -47.31
CA LEU A 13 -9.05 -38.92 -48.08
C LEU A 13 -7.62 -38.37 -48.01
N SER A 14 -6.73 -39.19 -47.45
CA SER A 14 -5.27 -39.08 -47.48
C SER A 14 -4.74 -40.07 -48.52
N LEU A 15 -3.64 -39.78 -49.23
CA LEU A 15 -2.76 -40.81 -49.80
C LEU A 15 -1.36 -40.24 -50.09
N ASN A 16 -0.34 -40.86 -49.47
CA ASN A 16 1.08 -40.77 -49.78
C ASN A 16 1.42 -41.64 -51.00
N PHE A 17 2.50 -41.32 -51.74
CA PHE A 17 3.71 -42.17 -51.91
C PHE A 17 4.71 -41.60 -52.94
N HIS A 18 6.00 -41.60 -52.55
CA HIS A 18 7.25 -41.48 -53.34
C HIS A 18 7.52 -42.76 -54.17
N PRO A 19 8.49 -42.87 -55.14
CA PRO A 19 9.93 -42.50 -54.97
C PRO A 19 10.85 -42.21 -56.22
N GLN A 20 12.06 -41.66 -55.92
CA GLN A 20 13.43 -41.87 -56.51
C GLN A 20 13.71 -41.55 -58.01
N THR A 21 14.88 -41.08 -58.52
CA THR A 21 16.28 -40.72 -58.12
C THR A 21 16.91 -40.01 -59.37
N THR A 22 17.91 -39.10 -59.36
CA THR A 22 19.36 -39.37 -59.18
C THR A 22 20.22 -38.07 -59.21
N ILE A 23 20.90 -37.80 -58.09
CA ILE A 23 22.29 -37.32 -57.81
C ILE A 23 23.13 -36.54 -58.86
N ARG A 24 23.67 -35.38 -58.44
CA ARG A 24 25.14 -35.08 -58.49
C ARG A 24 25.58 -34.16 -57.33
N ARG A 25 26.60 -34.63 -56.58
CA ARG A 25 27.24 -34.02 -55.40
C ARG A 25 28.21 -32.89 -55.78
N THR A 26 28.33 -31.87 -54.92
CA THR A 26 29.61 -31.29 -54.49
C THR A 26 29.52 -30.91 -53.01
N ASN A 27 30.56 -31.26 -52.23
CA ASN A 27 30.65 -31.07 -50.78
C ASN A 27 31.46 -29.80 -50.47
N HIS A 28 30.98 -28.92 -49.59
CA HIS A 28 31.83 -28.14 -48.70
C HIS A 28 31.12 -27.87 -47.36
N SER A 29 31.74 -28.31 -46.27
CA SER A 29 31.32 -28.11 -44.88
C SER A 29 32.05 -26.91 -44.30
N THR A 30 31.33 -25.96 -43.71
CA THR A 30 31.87 -25.08 -42.66
C THR A 30 30.78 -24.68 -41.66
N SER A 31 31.13 -24.79 -40.38
CA SER A 31 30.29 -24.58 -39.20
C SER A 31 30.14 -23.09 -38.88
N ILE A 32 28.91 -22.69 -38.53
CA ILE A 32 28.48 -21.36 -38.10
C ILE A 32 28.84 -21.12 -36.63
N ARG A 33 29.36 -19.92 -36.30
CA ARG A 33 29.31 -19.30 -34.96
C ARG A 33 29.03 -17.80 -35.09
N PRO A 34 27.92 -17.25 -34.56
CA PRO A 34 27.74 -15.81 -34.39
C PRO A 34 28.27 -15.36 -33.01
N ARG A 35 29.02 -14.25 -32.98
CA ARG A 35 29.56 -13.58 -31.78
C ARG A 35 28.49 -12.67 -31.13
N PRO A 36 28.43 -12.55 -29.80
CA PRO A 36 27.79 -11.40 -29.16
C PRO A 36 28.78 -10.26 -28.90
N ILE A 37 28.28 -9.05 -29.08
CA ILE A 37 28.94 -7.75 -28.89
C ILE A 37 28.89 -7.42 -27.39
N TYR A 38 30.02 -7.57 -26.68
CA TYR A 38 30.26 -6.91 -25.40
C TYR A 38 31.75 -6.55 -25.32
N HIS A 39 32.05 -5.25 -25.29
CA HIS A 39 33.36 -4.73 -24.95
C HIS A 39 33.44 -4.60 -23.42
N SER A 40 34.21 -5.47 -22.77
CA SER A 40 34.64 -5.29 -21.38
C SER A 40 35.97 -4.54 -21.37
N THR A 41 35.99 -3.35 -20.77
CA THR A 41 37.19 -2.56 -20.53
C THR A 41 37.90 -3.11 -19.29
N PRO A 42 39.19 -3.54 -19.36
CA PRO A 42 39.93 -3.94 -18.18
C PRO A 42 40.47 -2.70 -17.44
N LEU A 43 40.04 -2.49 -16.20
CA LEU A 43 40.62 -1.47 -15.31
C LEU A 43 42.01 -1.93 -14.85
N ALA A 44 43.04 -1.17 -15.23
CA ALA A 44 44.40 -1.32 -14.74
C ALA A 44 44.57 -0.70 -13.33
N PRO A 45 45.42 -1.27 -12.44
CA PRO A 45 45.61 -0.76 -11.10
C PRO A 45 46.63 0.38 -11.10
N ALA A 46 46.18 1.61 -10.81
CA ALA A 46 47.07 2.72 -10.52
C ALA A 46 47.53 2.65 -9.05
N LEU A 47 48.79 2.27 -8.86
CA LEU A 47 49.51 2.35 -7.58
C LEU A 47 49.78 3.80 -7.23
N LEU A 48 49.00 4.37 -6.32
CA LEU A 48 49.30 5.65 -5.67
C LEU A 48 49.82 5.38 -4.25
N ARG A 49 51.16 5.39 -4.15
CA ARG A 49 51.93 5.27 -2.93
C ARG A 49 51.83 6.60 -2.16
N ARG A 50 51.00 6.67 -1.12
CA ARG A 50 50.95 7.82 -0.20
C ARG A 50 51.55 7.43 1.15
N ALA A 51 52.52 8.24 1.58
CA ALA A 51 53.32 8.05 2.78
C ALA A 51 52.49 7.98 4.06
N MET A 52 52.89 7.11 4.98
CA MET A 52 52.30 6.99 6.30
C MET A 52 52.82 8.09 7.22
N SER A 53 51.90 8.90 7.75
CA SER A 53 52.12 9.73 8.94
C SER A 53 51.30 9.14 10.09
N ALA A 54 51.98 8.72 11.15
CA ALA A 54 51.38 8.20 12.37
C ALA A 54 50.69 9.32 13.18
N ILE A 55 49.45 9.08 13.64
CA ILE A 55 48.71 9.90 14.61
C ILE A 55 47.93 8.94 15.55
N PRO A 56 47.77 9.25 16.86
CA PRO A 56 47.71 8.26 17.93
C PRO A 56 46.38 7.51 18.09
N SER A 57 46.49 6.35 18.73
CA SER A 57 45.40 5.51 19.20
C SER A 57 44.57 6.19 20.30
N HIS A 58 43.39 6.70 19.95
CA HIS A 58 42.30 6.85 20.91
C HIS A 58 41.34 5.67 20.75
N LYS A 59 41.42 4.73 21.69
CA LYS A 59 40.34 3.77 21.95
C LYS A 59 39.17 4.53 22.57
N SER A 60 38.26 5.03 21.76
CA SER A 60 36.89 5.25 22.22
C SER A 60 36.08 4.03 21.80
N SER A 61 35.93 3.07 22.70
CA SER A 61 34.81 2.13 22.63
C SER A 61 33.54 2.94 22.91
N SER A 62 33.09 3.73 21.93
CA SER A 62 31.71 4.15 21.90
C SER A 62 30.94 2.88 21.55
N SER A 63 30.49 2.17 22.57
CA SER A 63 29.26 1.39 22.46
C SER A 63 28.27 2.33 21.79
N SER A 64 28.03 2.14 20.50
CA SER A 64 26.89 2.73 19.82
C SER A 64 25.69 2.09 20.51
N THR A 65 25.28 2.71 21.61
CA THR A 65 24.04 2.39 22.28
C THR A 65 23.00 2.65 21.22
N ILE A 66 22.50 1.58 20.59
CA ILE A 66 21.38 1.64 19.66
C ILE A 66 20.22 2.12 20.52
N LYS A 67 20.04 3.43 20.59
CA LYS A 67 18.85 4.03 21.17
C LYS A 67 17.76 3.78 20.14
N SER A 68 16.67 3.18 20.60
CA SER A 68 15.48 2.95 19.80
C SER A 68 14.96 4.28 19.25
N SER A 69 15.40 4.62 18.05
CA SER A 69 14.82 5.64 17.18
C SER A 69 14.35 4.88 15.96
N LEU A 70 13.11 4.40 16.01
CA LEU A 70 12.47 3.84 14.83
C LEU A 70 12.68 4.78 13.64
N ILE A 71 12.75 4.23 12.43
CA ILE A 71 12.90 5.02 11.19
C ILE A 71 11.96 6.24 11.20
N GLU A 72 12.49 7.40 10.80
CA GLU A 72 11.69 8.63 10.73
C GLU A 72 10.51 8.45 9.76
N PRO A 73 9.33 9.01 10.04
CA PRO A 73 8.25 9.07 9.07
C PRO A 73 8.69 9.83 7.80
N ASP A 74 8.10 9.47 6.67
CA ASP A 74 8.25 10.24 5.43
C ASP A 74 7.79 11.70 5.66
N GLY A 75 8.62 12.66 5.21
CA GLY A 75 8.43 14.08 5.49
C GLY A 75 8.87 14.53 6.89
N GLY A 76 9.48 13.65 7.68
CA GLY A 76 10.12 13.94 8.97
C GLY A 76 9.19 13.92 10.19
N ALA A 77 7.87 13.80 10.00
CA ALA A 77 6.91 13.68 11.09
C ALA A 77 5.61 13.00 10.63
N LEU A 78 4.93 12.34 11.57
CA LEU A 78 3.57 11.84 11.33
C LEU A 78 2.59 13.00 11.22
N VAL A 79 1.73 12.95 10.20
CA VAL A 79 0.70 13.95 9.94
C VAL A 79 -0.63 13.47 10.53
N ASP A 80 -0.86 13.78 11.81
CA ASP A 80 -2.15 13.53 12.49
C ASP A 80 -3.18 14.58 12.06
N ARG A 81 -4.37 14.15 11.62
CA ARG A 81 -5.48 15.04 11.18
C ARG A 81 -6.67 15.04 12.13
N VAL A 82 -6.57 14.37 13.28
CA VAL A 82 -7.62 14.41 14.30
C VAL A 82 -7.57 15.76 15.02
N VAL A 83 -8.70 16.44 15.06
CA VAL A 83 -8.86 17.73 15.75
C VAL A 83 -8.68 17.54 17.27
N PRO A 84 -7.92 18.44 17.94
CA PRO A 84 -7.80 18.43 19.40
C PRO A 84 -9.17 18.49 20.09
N GLU A 85 -9.32 17.76 21.19
CA GLU A 85 -10.61 17.62 21.88
C GLU A 85 -11.27 18.97 22.22
N SER A 86 -10.47 19.96 22.61
CA SER A 86 -10.91 21.32 22.93
C SER A 86 -11.56 22.07 21.76
N GLU A 87 -11.25 21.72 20.51
CA GLU A 87 -11.71 22.42 19.31
C GLU A 87 -12.89 21.70 18.62
N ARG A 88 -13.16 20.44 18.98
CA ARG A 88 -14.15 19.59 18.28
C ARG A 88 -15.54 20.20 18.23
N ALA A 89 -16.02 20.77 19.33
CA ALA A 89 -17.35 21.35 19.38
C ALA A 89 -17.49 22.57 18.46
N ALA A 90 -16.46 23.42 18.41
CA ALA A 90 -16.43 24.59 17.54
C ALA A 90 -16.38 24.17 16.07
N LYS A 91 -15.51 23.20 15.72
CA LYS A 91 -15.40 22.66 14.36
C LYS A 91 -16.68 21.94 13.90
N ALA A 92 -17.34 21.20 14.79
CA ALA A 92 -18.60 20.55 14.48
C ALA A 92 -19.70 21.58 14.14
N LEU A 93 -19.84 22.63 14.95
CA LEU A 93 -20.80 23.71 14.71
C LEU A 93 -20.49 24.46 13.41
N GLU A 94 -19.22 24.76 13.15
CA GLU A 94 -18.77 25.40 11.91
C GLU A 94 -19.20 24.58 10.68
N ALA A 95 -18.96 23.27 10.74
CA ALA A 95 -19.26 22.36 9.66
C ALA A 95 -20.75 22.29 9.33
N GLU A 96 -21.67 22.47 10.28
CA GLU A 96 -23.14 22.41 10.06
C GLU A 96 -23.58 23.29 8.88
N SER A 97 -22.97 24.45 8.72
CA SER A 97 -23.27 25.41 7.65
C SER A 97 -22.74 25.03 6.26
N MET A 98 -21.83 24.05 6.18
CA MET A 98 -21.15 23.66 4.94
C MET A 98 -21.98 22.68 4.11
N PRO A 99 -21.86 22.70 2.78
CA PRO A 99 -22.34 21.61 1.94
C PRO A 99 -21.69 20.28 2.38
N LYS A 100 -22.46 19.19 2.24
CA LYS A 100 -22.09 17.88 2.78
C LYS A 100 -21.70 16.90 1.68
N VAL A 101 -20.63 16.15 1.89
CA VAL A 101 -20.27 14.97 1.11
C VAL A 101 -20.50 13.73 1.97
N GLY A 102 -21.30 12.81 1.47
CA GLY A 102 -21.55 11.53 2.13
C GLY A 102 -20.40 10.57 1.86
N LEU A 103 -19.93 9.89 2.91
CA LEU A 103 -18.89 8.88 2.85
C LEU A 103 -19.52 7.49 2.78
N THR A 104 -19.00 6.64 1.90
CA THR A 104 -19.22 5.19 1.99
C THR A 104 -18.43 4.59 3.15
N GLN A 105 -18.65 3.31 3.43
CA GLN A 105 -17.85 2.59 4.43
C GLN A 105 -16.35 2.59 4.09
N ILE A 106 -16.01 2.43 2.81
CA ILE A 106 -14.61 2.41 2.34
C ILE A 106 -14.01 3.81 2.39
N ASP A 107 -14.79 4.86 2.10
CA ASP A 107 -14.31 6.24 2.26
C ASP A 107 -13.99 6.56 3.73
N LEU A 108 -14.80 6.06 4.68
CA LEU A 108 -14.54 6.22 6.11
C LEU A 108 -13.24 5.50 6.54
N GLU A 109 -12.95 4.34 5.96
CA GLU A 109 -11.68 3.65 6.16
C GLU A 109 -10.51 4.47 5.62
N TRP A 110 -10.62 5.10 4.44
CA TRP A 110 -9.59 6.04 3.94
C TRP A 110 -9.44 7.28 4.80
N VAL A 111 -10.54 7.84 5.32
CA VAL A 111 -10.49 8.91 6.32
C VAL A 111 -9.69 8.46 7.54
N HIS A 112 -9.88 7.23 8.00
CA HIS A 112 -9.10 6.67 9.11
C HIS A 112 -7.61 6.62 8.78
N VAL A 113 -7.23 6.05 7.62
CA VAL A 113 -5.84 5.96 7.15
C VAL A 113 -5.15 7.33 7.20
N ILE A 114 -5.78 8.34 6.60
CA ILE A 114 -5.22 9.69 6.57
C ILE A 114 -5.19 10.29 7.97
N SER A 115 -6.24 10.08 8.78
CA SER A 115 -6.39 10.71 10.09
C SER A 115 -5.26 10.38 11.06
N GLU A 116 -4.79 9.13 11.02
CA GLU A 116 -3.73 8.64 11.92
C GLU A 116 -2.32 8.83 11.35
N GLY A 117 -2.20 9.34 10.12
CA GLY A 117 -0.92 9.61 9.47
C GLY A 117 -0.26 8.39 8.82
N TRP A 118 -1.01 7.34 8.48
CA TRP A 118 -0.49 6.21 7.69
C TRP A 118 0.01 6.66 6.31
N ALA A 119 -0.67 7.66 5.72
CA ALA A 119 -0.31 8.26 4.44
C ALA A 119 0.60 9.50 4.57
N SER A 120 1.30 9.69 5.70
CA SER A 120 2.20 10.84 5.88
C SER A 120 3.18 10.92 4.69
N PRO A 121 3.41 12.11 4.10
CA PRO A 121 3.05 13.45 4.58
C PRO A 121 1.72 14.01 4.06
N LEU A 122 0.85 13.19 3.47
CA LEU A 122 -0.43 13.62 2.91
C LEU A 122 -1.32 14.26 3.99
N LYS A 123 -2.00 15.35 3.66
CA LYS A 123 -2.81 16.14 4.61
C LYS A 123 -4.31 15.91 4.50
N GLY A 124 -4.76 15.16 3.51
CA GLY A 124 -6.17 14.89 3.24
C GLY A 124 -6.31 14.04 1.98
N PHE A 125 -7.47 14.08 1.33
CA PHE A 125 -7.62 13.42 0.03
C PHE A 125 -6.80 14.16 -1.03
N MET A 126 -6.17 13.39 -1.93
CA MET A 126 -5.23 13.94 -2.90
C MET A 126 -5.85 15.01 -3.79
N ARG A 127 -5.16 16.14 -3.91
CA ARG A 127 -5.39 17.12 -4.99
C ARG A 127 -4.96 16.56 -6.34
N GLU A 128 -5.27 17.26 -7.43
CA GLU A 128 -4.97 16.75 -8.78
C GLU A 128 -3.45 16.54 -8.98
N ASP A 129 -2.62 17.42 -8.43
CA ASP A 129 -1.16 17.31 -8.53
C ASP A 129 -0.60 16.08 -7.80
N GLU A 130 -1.08 15.80 -6.58
CA GLU A 130 -0.72 14.61 -5.79
C GLU A 130 -1.24 13.33 -6.46
N TYR A 131 -2.49 13.36 -6.96
CA TYR A 131 -3.10 12.25 -7.68
C TYR A 131 -2.30 11.87 -8.93
N LEU A 132 -1.96 12.84 -9.77
CA LEU A 132 -1.18 12.61 -10.98
C LEU A 132 0.23 12.09 -10.64
N GLN A 133 0.88 12.64 -9.60
CA GLN A 133 2.20 12.15 -9.19
C GLN A 133 2.15 10.70 -8.68
N SER A 134 1.16 10.38 -7.84
CA SER A 134 0.92 9.02 -7.36
C SER A 134 0.70 8.06 -8.54
N LEU A 135 -0.20 8.43 -9.45
CA LEU A 135 -0.61 7.58 -10.57
C LEU A 135 0.50 7.36 -11.62
N HIS A 136 1.33 8.37 -11.89
CA HIS A 136 2.36 8.29 -12.93
C HIS A 136 3.74 7.89 -12.41
N PHE A 137 4.07 8.23 -11.16
CA PHE A 137 5.43 8.12 -10.62
C PHE A 137 5.53 7.32 -9.32
N ASN A 138 4.39 6.88 -8.77
CA ASN A 138 4.33 6.16 -7.50
C ASN A 138 4.98 6.93 -6.34
N CYS A 139 4.92 8.27 -6.39
CA CYS A 139 5.55 9.14 -5.41
C CYS A 139 4.85 10.49 -5.30
N ILE A 140 5.17 11.24 -4.26
CA ILE A 140 4.83 12.66 -4.14
C ILE A 140 6.11 13.45 -3.92
N ARG A 141 6.25 14.60 -4.60
CA ARG A 141 7.32 15.57 -4.33
C ARG A 141 6.84 16.60 -3.31
N MET A 142 7.55 16.68 -2.20
CA MET A 142 7.34 17.69 -1.16
C MET A 142 7.87 19.06 -1.58
N LYS A 143 7.46 20.12 -0.88
CA LYS A 143 7.84 21.51 -1.17
C LYS A 143 9.34 21.78 -1.07
N ASP A 144 10.04 21.01 -0.24
CA ASP A 144 11.50 21.08 -0.08
C ASP A 144 12.27 20.29 -1.17
N GLY A 145 11.55 19.64 -2.09
CA GLY A 145 12.11 18.82 -3.16
C GLY A 145 12.29 17.35 -2.79
N THR A 146 12.05 16.96 -1.54
CA THR A 146 12.12 15.55 -1.09
C THR A 146 11.04 14.73 -1.80
N ILE A 147 11.34 13.48 -2.14
CA ILE A 147 10.40 12.55 -2.78
C ILE A 147 10.07 11.44 -1.79
N VAL A 148 8.77 11.18 -1.61
CA VAL A 148 8.24 10.13 -0.74
C VAL A 148 7.48 9.11 -1.57
N ASN A 149 7.48 7.84 -1.16
CA ASN A 149 6.72 6.81 -1.87
C ASN A 149 5.22 7.01 -1.64
N MET A 150 4.44 6.95 -2.71
CA MET A 150 2.98 7.04 -2.65
C MET A 150 2.42 6.44 -3.94
N SER A 151 2.23 5.11 -3.96
CA SER A 151 1.89 4.37 -5.17
C SER A 151 0.39 4.15 -5.39
N LEU A 152 -0.44 4.54 -4.43
CA LEU A 152 -1.89 4.35 -4.49
C LEU A 152 -2.61 5.70 -4.42
N PRO A 153 -3.56 5.97 -5.33
CA PRO A 153 -4.44 7.12 -5.22
C PRO A 153 -5.36 7.05 -3.99
N ILE A 154 -5.17 7.97 -3.05
CA ILE A 154 -6.04 8.15 -1.87
C ILE A 154 -6.96 9.35 -2.15
N VAL A 155 -8.14 9.06 -2.71
CA VAL A 155 -9.04 10.07 -3.29
C VAL A 155 -10.48 9.83 -2.83
N LEU A 156 -11.27 10.89 -2.76
CA LEU A 156 -12.70 10.84 -2.51
C LEU A 156 -13.45 11.18 -3.79
N ALA A 157 -14.38 10.31 -4.21
CA ALA A 157 -15.17 10.52 -5.42
C ALA A 157 -16.53 11.16 -5.10
N ILE A 158 -16.99 12.06 -5.98
CA ILE A 158 -18.30 12.70 -5.89
C ILE A 158 -19.01 12.68 -7.25
N ASP A 159 -20.35 12.60 -7.23
CA ASP A 159 -21.19 12.67 -8.42
C ASP A 159 -21.39 14.11 -8.91
N ASP A 160 -22.06 14.24 -10.05
CA ASP A 160 -22.33 15.54 -10.67
C ASP A 160 -23.24 16.40 -9.77
N GLU A 161 -24.24 15.78 -9.12
CA GLU A 161 -25.17 16.43 -8.21
C GLU A 161 -24.47 16.98 -6.94
N ALA A 162 -23.54 16.23 -6.37
CA ALA A 162 -22.73 16.67 -5.24
C ALA A 162 -21.81 17.83 -5.64
N LYS A 163 -21.16 17.73 -6.81
CA LYS A 163 -20.34 18.83 -7.33
C LYS A 163 -21.15 20.12 -7.50
N GLU A 164 -22.34 20.04 -8.10
CA GLU A 164 -23.23 21.20 -8.27
C GLU A 164 -23.66 21.79 -6.93
N ARG A 165 -24.03 20.94 -5.97
CA ARG A 165 -24.44 21.34 -4.62
C ARG A 165 -23.31 21.98 -3.81
N ILE A 166 -22.06 21.55 -4.01
CA ILE A 166 -20.88 22.18 -3.41
C ILE A 166 -20.65 23.58 -4.01
N GLY A 167 -20.82 23.72 -5.33
CA GLY A 167 -20.73 25.00 -6.02
C GLY A 167 -19.39 25.70 -5.81
N ALA A 168 -19.42 26.93 -5.29
CA ALA A 168 -18.23 27.74 -5.03
C ALA A 168 -17.69 27.63 -3.59
N SER A 169 -18.24 26.71 -2.77
CA SER A 169 -17.77 26.52 -1.40
C SER A 169 -16.30 26.13 -1.38
N GLN A 170 -15.54 26.70 -0.45
CA GLN A 170 -14.13 26.35 -0.25
C GLN A 170 -13.97 25.11 0.66
N ASP A 171 -14.98 24.82 1.47
CA ASP A 171 -14.95 23.75 2.46
C ASP A 171 -16.22 22.91 2.37
N VAL A 172 -16.11 21.62 2.74
CA VAL A 172 -17.25 20.69 2.83
C VAL A 172 -17.22 19.93 4.15
N GLY A 173 -18.40 19.66 4.70
CA GLY A 173 -18.53 18.71 5.80
C GLY A 173 -18.57 17.28 5.27
N LEU A 174 -17.90 16.36 5.95
CA LEU A 174 -17.92 14.93 5.64
C LEU A 174 -18.89 14.21 6.58
N VAL A 175 -19.86 13.50 6.00
CA VAL A 175 -20.90 12.78 6.73
C VAL A 175 -20.68 11.28 6.56
N GLY A 176 -20.55 10.56 7.67
CA GLY A 176 -20.30 9.13 7.68
C GLY A 176 -21.49 8.29 7.21
N PRO A 177 -21.30 6.97 7.05
CA PRO A 177 -22.35 6.05 6.62
C PRO A 177 -23.58 6.04 7.55
N THR A 178 -23.42 6.39 8.83
CA THR A 178 -24.52 6.44 9.81
C THR A 178 -25.21 7.80 9.90
N GLY A 179 -24.79 8.76 9.06
CA GLY A 179 -25.32 10.13 9.05
C GLY A 179 -24.63 11.07 10.04
N ASP A 180 -23.64 10.59 10.79
CA ASP A 180 -22.85 11.39 11.73
C ASP A 180 -21.84 12.28 11.01
N LEU A 181 -21.57 13.46 11.57
CA LEU A 181 -20.53 14.35 11.05
C LEU A 181 -19.16 13.81 11.47
N VAL A 182 -18.35 13.40 10.48
CA VAL A 182 -17.03 12.80 10.68
C VAL A 182 -15.92 13.85 10.70
N GLY A 183 -16.01 14.84 9.80
CA GLY A 183 -14.90 15.75 9.55
C GLY A 183 -15.24 16.90 8.62
N ILE A 184 -14.21 17.66 8.27
CA ILE A 184 -14.26 18.75 7.30
C ILE A 184 -13.13 18.52 6.30
N LEU A 185 -13.41 18.73 5.02
CA LEU A 185 -12.40 18.82 3.97
C LEU A 185 -12.27 20.28 3.56
N ARG A 186 -11.08 20.85 3.77
CA ARG A 186 -10.78 22.27 3.63
C ARG A 186 -10.12 22.60 2.31
N SER A 187 -10.34 23.83 1.86
CA SER A 187 -9.69 24.40 0.66
C SER A 187 -9.81 23.46 -0.54
N ILE A 188 -11.01 22.96 -0.81
CA ILE A 188 -11.22 21.84 -1.71
C ILE A 188 -10.79 22.13 -3.15
N GLU A 189 -10.49 21.07 -3.88
CA GLU A 189 -10.25 21.10 -5.32
C GLU A 189 -10.99 19.94 -5.97
N ILE A 190 -11.84 20.23 -6.96
CA ILE A 190 -12.64 19.22 -7.66
C ILE A 190 -12.09 19.05 -9.08
N TYR A 191 -11.70 17.83 -9.44
CA TYR A 191 -11.10 17.48 -10.73
C TYR A 191 -11.69 16.18 -11.29
N LYS A 192 -11.38 15.85 -12.55
CA LYS A 192 -12.01 14.73 -13.25
C LYS A 192 -11.52 13.38 -12.73
N HIS A 193 -12.46 12.44 -12.56
CA HIS A 193 -12.16 11.06 -12.27
C HIS A 193 -12.05 10.26 -13.59
N ASN A 194 -10.87 10.26 -14.21
CA ASN A 194 -10.60 9.44 -15.40
C ASN A 194 -10.48 7.95 -15.00
N LYS A 195 -11.61 7.30 -14.71
CA LYS A 195 -11.69 5.96 -14.10
C LYS A 195 -10.88 4.90 -14.84
N GLU A 196 -11.03 4.79 -16.16
CA GLU A 196 -10.32 3.79 -16.96
C GLU A 196 -8.80 3.97 -16.85
N GLU A 197 -8.30 5.20 -16.95
CA GLU A 197 -6.88 5.51 -16.78
C GLU A 197 -6.39 5.18 -15.36
N ARG A 198 -7.16 5.58 -14.34
CA ARG A 198 -6.86 5.26 -12.93
C ARG A 198 -6.68 3.76 -12.74
N VAL A 199 -7.63 2.98 -13.23
CA VAL A 199 -7.65 1.53 -13.11
C VAL A 199 -6.48 0.91 -13.87
N ALA A 200 -6.27 1.29 -15.12
CA ALA A 200 -5.18 0.78 -15.95
C ALA A 200 -3.80 0.99 -15.32
N ARG A 201 -3.55 2.16 -14.73
CA ARG A 201 -2.24 2.49 -14.14
C ARG A 201 -2.03 1.89 -12.76
N THR A 202 -3.09 1.77 -11.96
CA THR A 202 -2.99 1.23 -10.60
C THR A 202 -2.95 -0.31 -10.60
N TRP A 203 -3.79 -0.97 -11.42
CA TRP A 203 -3.87 -2.44 -11.49
C TRP A 203 -3.09 -3.07 -12.64
N GLY A 204 -2.59 -2.28 -13.60
CA GLY A 204 -1.95 -2.80 -14.81
C GLY A 204 -2.91 -3.49 -15.79
N THR A 205 -4.22 -3.35 -15.57
CA THR A 205 -5.29 -3.95 -16.39
C THR A 205 -6.60 -3.18 -16.16
N THR A 206 -7.50 -3.20 -17.14
CA THR A 206 -8.89 -2.71 -17.04
C THR A 206 -9.91 -3.83 -17.16
N ALA A 207 -9.47 -5.08 -16.96
CA ALA A 207 -10.34 -6.24 -17.03
C ALA A 207 -11.48 -6.14 -15.99
N PRO A 208 -12.70 -6.57 -16.34
CA PRO A 208 -13.81 -6.62 -15.39
C PRO A 208 -13.54 -7.66 -14.29
N GLY A 209 -14.23 -7.53 -13.16
CA GLY A 209 -14.17 -8.48 -12.05
C GLY A 209 -13.04 -8.25 -11.07
N LEU A 210 -12.34 -7.10 -11.14
CA LEU A 210 -11.42 -6.65 -10.10
C LEU A 210 -12.24 -6.17 -8.89
N PRO A 211 -12.24 -6.88 -7.73
CA PRO A 211 -13.23 -6.65 -6.68
C PRO A 211 -13.29 -5.20 -6.18
N TYR A 212 -12.14 -4.58 -5.93
CA TYR A 212 -12.08 -3.18 -5.49
C TYR A 212 -12.56 -2.19 -6.56
N VAL A 213 -12.24 -2.46 -7.84
CA VAL A 213 -12.67 -1.60 -8.94
C VAL A 213 -14.19 -1.65 -9.09
N GLU A 214 -14.76 -2.85 -9.06
CA GLU A 214 -16.22 -3.04 -9.18
C GLU A 214 -16.99 -2.46 -7.99
N GLU A 215 -16.43 -2.55 -6.78
CA GLU A 215 -17.07 -2.04 -5.56
C GLU A 215 -16.94 -0.51 -5.44
N VAL A 216 -15.78 0.05 -5.78
CA VAL A 216 -15.42 1.44 -5.43
C VAL A 216 -15.35 2.35 -6.64
N ILE A 217 -14.69 1.94 -7.72
CA ILE A 217 -14.33 2.85 -8.82
C ILE A 217 -15.41 2.88 -9.91
N THR A 218 -15.91 1.72 -10.31
CA THR A 218 -16.96 1.58 -11.32
C THR A 218 -18.22 2.38 -10.93
N PRO A 219 -18.81 2.21 -9.72
CA PRO A 219 -20.04 2.91 -9.34
C PRO A 219 -19.82 4.34 -8.82
N ALA A 220 -18.58 4.76 -8.55
CA ALA A 220 -18.28 6.10 -8.04
C ALA A 220 -18.71 7.23 -8.98
N GLY A 221 -18.72 8.46 -8.49
CA GLY A 221 -18.93 9.63 -9.34
C GLY A 221 -17.78 9.93 -10.32
N ASN A 222 -18.04 10.86 -11.25
CA ASN A 222 -17.12 11.26 -12.32
C ASN A 222 -16.10 12.32 -11.88
N TRP A 223 -16.15 12.75 -10.62
CA TRP A 223 -15.27 13.77 -10.05
C TRP A 223 -14.55 13.23 -8.83
N LEU A 224 -13.36 13.74 -8.60
CA LEU A 224 -12.61 13.56 -7.37
C LEU A 224 -12.55 14.90 -6.64
N ILE A 225 -12.55 14.86 -5.31
CA ILE A 225 -12.40 16.02 -4.44
C ILE A 225 -11.20 15.84 -3.52
N GLY A 226 -10.20 16.70 -3.68
CA GLY A 226 -9.02 16.79 -2.83
C GLY A 226 -9.10 17.96 -1.86
N GLY A 227 -8.32 17.93 -0.79
CA GLY A 227 -8.31 19.01 0.21
C GLY A 227 -7.57 18.64 1.49
N ASP A 228 -7.47 19.59 2.42
CA ASP A 228 -6.88 19.34 3.74
C ASP A 228 -7.95 18.77 4.69
N LEU A 229 -7.68 17.60 5.28
CA LEU A 229 -8.65 16.89 6.12
C LEU A 229 -8.54 17.32 7.58
N GLU A 230 -9.68 17.58 8.22
CA GLU A 230 -9.84 17.73 9.66
C GLU A 230 -10.85 16.69 10.16
N VAL A 231 -10.40 15.72 10.97
CA VAL A 231 -11.28 14.66 11.49
C VAL A 231 -11.71 15.00 12.91
N LEU A 232 -13.02 15.05 13.17
CA LEU A 232 -13.53 15.53 14.45
C LEU A 232 -13.18 14.59 15.60
N LYS A 233 -13.25 13.28 15.40
CA LYS A 233 -12.99 12.27 16.44
C LYS A 233 -12.17 11.12 15.86
N PRO A 234 -11.29 10.48 16.66
CA PRO A 234 -10.66 9.23 16.25
C PRO A 234 -11.72 8.23 15.80
N ILE A 235 -11.50 7.59 14.67
CA ILE A 235 -12.45 6.65 14.08
C ILE A 235 -12.50 5.37 14.93
N LYS A 236 -13.71 4.90 15.18
CA LYS A 236 -14.00 3.66 15.92
C LYS A 236 -15.09 2.89 15.20
N TYR A 237 -14.93 1.57 15.10
CA TYR A 237 -15.88 0.69 14.41
C TYR A 237 -16.83 0.00 15.38
N ASN A 238 -16.48 -0.03 16.67
CA ASN A 238 -17.28 -0.64 17.74
C ASN A 238 -17.63 -2.12 17.47
N ASP A 239 -16.74 -2.82 16.77
CA ASP A 239 -16.86 -4.23 16.36
C ASP A 239 -16.13 -5.19 17.32
N GLY A 240 -15.68 -4.68 18.47
CA GLY A 240 -14.88 -5.44 19.43
C GLY A 240 -13.39 -5.53 19.10
N LEU A 241 -12.92 -4.99 17.96
CA LEU A 241 -11.52 -5.06 17.53
C LEU A 241 -10.76 -3.74 17.62
N ASP A 242 -11.41 -2.65 18.04
CA ASP A 242 -10.80 -1.31 18.11
C ASP A 242 -9.56 -1.21 19.02
N HIS A 243 -9.39 -2.15 19.95
CA HIS A 243 -8.21 -2.23 20.80
C HIS A 243 -6.96 -2.77 20.09
N TYR A 244 -7.13 -3.42 18.93
CA TYR A 244 -6.04 -3.81 18.04
C TYR A 244 -5.72 -2.75 16.97
N ARG A 245 -6.59 -1.74 16.77
CA ARG A 245 -6.37 -0.64 15.81
C ARG A 245 -5.52 0.44 16.47
N LEU A 246 -4.21 0.21 16.50
CA LEU A 246 -3.24 1.16 17.04
C LEU A 246 -2.73 2.08 15.93
N SER A 247 -2.76 3.38 16.18
CA SER A 247 -2.21 4.37 15.25
C SER A 247 -0.68 4.24 15.13
N PRO A 248 -0.05 4.77 14.05
CA PRO A 248 1.40 4.80 13.91
C PRO A 248 2.10 5.44 15.11
N GLN A 249 1.48 6.46 15.72
CA GLN A 249 2.01 7.09 16.94
C GLN A 249 1.95 6.14 18.14
N GLN A 250 0.85 5.40 18.32
CA GLN A 250 0.70 4.41 19.39
C GLN A 250 1.65 3.22 19.20
N LEU A 251 1.85 2.77 17.96
CA LEU A 251 2.83 1.75 17.59
C LEU A 251 4.24 2.14 18.01
N ARG A 252 4.68 3.33 17.60
CA ARG A 252 6.01 3.86 17.95
C ARG A 252 6.21 3.88 19.47
N LYS A 253 5.21 4.39 20.22
CA LYS A 253 5.22 4.36 21.70
C LYS A 253 5.32 2.95 22.27
N GLU A 254 4.63 1.97 21.69
CA GLU A 254 4.67 0.58 22.18
C GLU A 254 6.03 -0.08 21.90
N PHE A 255 6.64 0.18 20.74
CA PHE A 255 7.99 -0.30 20.43
C PHE A 255 9.06 0.32 21.35
N ASP A 256 8.95 1.63 21.62
CA ASP A 256 9.84 2.34 22.55
C ASP A 256 9.72 1.77 23.97
N LYS A 257 8.48 1.58 24.44
CA LYS A 257 8.17 0.96 25.75
C LYS A 257 8.76 -0.44 25.87
N ARG A 258 8.77 -1.20 24.78
CA ARG A 258 9.39 -2.54 24.72
C ARG A 258 10.88 -2.52 24.44
N GLN A 259 11.49 -1.35 24.29
CA GLN A 259 12.91 -1.18 23.99
C GLN A 259 13.33 -1.95 22.74
N ALA A 260 12.50 -1.90 21.69
CA ALA A 260 12.80 -2.53 20.41
C ALA A 260 14.04 -1.87 19.79
N ASP A 261 15.04 -2.65 19.40
CA ASP A 261 16.19 -2.15 18.63
C ASP A 261 16.09 -2.46 17.13
N ALA A 262 15.11 -3.29 16.75
CA ALA A 262 14.62 -3.47 15.40
C ALA A 262 13.12 -3.82 15.43
N VAL A 263 12.37 -3.37 14.43
CA VAL A 263 10.99 -3.78 14.19
C VAL A 263 10.91 -4.36 12.78
N PHE A 264 10.31 -5.53 12.64
CA PHE A 264 10.04 -6.13 11.34
C PHE A 264 8.54 -6.39 11.20
N ALA A 265 7.96 -5.88 10.11
CA ALA A 265 6.53 -5.95 9.85
C ALA A 265 6.20 -7.16 8.96
N PHE A 266 5.08 -7.82 9.25
CA PHE A 266 4.51 -8.86 8.40
C PHE A 266 3.07 -8.49 8.08
N GLN A 267 2.87 -7.92 6.88
CA GLN A 267 1.56 -7.60 6.33
C GLN A 267 0.86 -8.89 5.88
N LEU A 268 -0.43 -9.02 6.20
CA LEU A 268 -1.23 -10.16 5.77
C LEU A 268 -2.72 -9.84 5.70
N ARG A 269 -3.43 -10.55 4.82
CA ARG A 269 -4.91 -10.55 4.78
C ARG A 269 -5.52 -11.94 4.98
N ASN A 270 -4.67 -12.96 5.17
CA ASN A 270 -5.06 -14.37 5.24
C ASN A 270 -4.73 -14.97 6.62
N PRO A 271 -5.35 -16.10 7.01
CA PRO A 271 -4.93 -16.88 8.17
C PRO A 271 -3.43 -17.22 8.16
N VAL A 272 -2.81 -17.21 9.34
CA VAL A 272 -1.40 -17.56 9.50
C VAL A 272 -1.22 -19.07 9.45
N HIS A 273 -0.50 -19.57 8.45
CA HIS A 273 -0.02 -20.95 8.38
C HIS A 273 1.50 -21.02 8.59
N ASN A 274 2.06 -22.23 8.69
CA ASN A 274 3.48 -22.43 9.03
C ASN A 274 4.48 -21.86 8.00
N GLY A 275 4.04 -21.59 6.77
CA GLY A 275 4.86 -20.90 5.76
C GLY A 275 5.10 -19.44 6.15
N HIS A 276 4.06 -18.73 6.59
CA HIS A 276 4.20 -17.40 7.16
C HIS A 276 5.06 -17.43 8.44
N ALA A 277 4.82 -18.40 9.32
CA ALA A 277 5.59 -18.56 10.56
C ALA A 277 7.08 -18.80 10.29
N LEU A 278 7.42 -19.59 9.26
CA LEU A 278 8.80 -19.81 8.84
C LEU A 278 9.48 -18.49 8.46
N LEU A 279 8.83 -17.65 7.64
CA LEU A 279 9.37 -16.35 7.23
C LEU A 279 9.59 -15.41 8.43
N MET A 280 8.60 -15.33 9.33
CA MET A 280 8.68 -14.51 10.54
C MET A 280 9.80 -14.98 11.48
N ASN A 281 9.91 -16.28 11.71
CA ASN A 281 10.95 -16.88 12.54
C ASN A 281 12.34 -16.72 11.93
N ASP A 282 12.48 -16.94 10.62
CA ASP A 282 13.76 -16.79 9.93
C ASP A 282 14.21 -15.32 9.92
N THR A 283 13.29 -14.38 9.72
CA THR A 283 13.59 -12.94 9.81
C THR A 283 14.09 -12.57 11.20
N ARG A 284 13.41 -13.03 12.25
CA ARG A 284 13.86 -12.83 13.63
C ARG A 284 15.27 -13.38 13.85
N ARG A 285 15.52 -14.62 13.41
CA ARG A 285 16.84 -15.27 13.52
C ARG A 285 17.92 -14.44 12.85
N ARG A 286 17.69 -13.99 11.61
CA ARG A 286 18.66 -13.17 10.86
C ARG A 286 18.95 -11.84 11.56
N LEU A 287 17.93 -11.18 12.12
CA LEU A 287 18.14 -9.94 12.89
C LEU A 287 19.02 -10.19 14.14
N LEU A 288 18.80 -11.30 14.84
CA LEU A 288 19.66 -11.67 15.97
C LEU A 288 21.10 -11.96 15.52
N GLU A 289 21.29 -12.64 14.39
CA GLU A 289 22.60 -12.91 13.78
C GLU A 289 23.32 -11.61 13.34
N MET A 290 22.57 -10.61 12.87
CA MET A 290 23.07 -9.27 12.54
C MET A 290 23.48 -8.45 13.79
N GLY A 291 23.13 -8.91 14.99
CA GLY A 291 23.56 -8.32 16.25
C GLY A 291 22.48 -7.55 17.01
N TYR A 292 21.28 -7.39 16.45
CA TYR A 292 20.12 -6.86 17.19
C TYR A 292 19.82 -7.77 18.39
N LYS A 293 19.40 -7.18 19.51
CA LYS A 293 19.18 -7.83 20.80
C LYS A 293 17.71 -8.03 21.09
N ASN A 294 16.85 -7.15 20.59
CA ASN A 294 15.43 -7.17 20.85
C ASN A 294 14.62 -6.84 19.58
N PRO A 295 14.74 -7.64 18.51
CA PRO A 295 13.90 -7.47 17.32
C PRO A 295 12.44 -7.78 17.68
N ILE A 296 11.50 -6.92 17.30
CA ILE A 296 10.08 -7.09 17.57
C ILE A 296 9.32 -7.31 16.27
N LEU A 297 8.47 -8.34 16.26
CA LEU A 297 7.54 -8.59 15.17
C LEU A 297 6.31 -7.69 15.33
N LEU A 298 6.05 -6.88 14.30
CA LEU A 298 4.76 -6.27 14.03
C LEU A 298 3.96 -7.22 13.12
N LEU A 299 3.06 -8.02 13.69
CA LEU A 299 2.14 -8.82 12.89
C LEU A 299 0.92 -7.95 12.57
N HIS A 300 0.74 -7.65 11.28
CA HIS A 300 -0.07 -6.53 10.82
C HIS A 300 -1.21 -6.98 9.88
N PRO A 301 -2.25 -7.67 10.38
CA PRO A 301 -3.41 -8.01 9.56
C PRO A 301 -4.12 -6.78 9.01
N LEU A 302 -4.45 -6.81 7.73
CA LEU A 302 -5.32 -5.85 7.07
C LEU A 302 -6.75 -5.96 7.63
N GLY A 303 -7.35 -4.83 7.99
CA GLY A 303 -8.70 -4.74 8.54
C GLY A 303 -9.65 -3.81 7.80
N GLY A 304 -9.22 -3.19 6.69
CA GLY A 304 -10.13 -2.50 5.78
C GLY A 304 -10.88 -3.48 4.88
N TYR A 305 -11.49 -2.96 3.82
CA TYR A 305 -12.18 -3.76 2.82
C TYR A 305 -11.34 -4.94 2.31
N THR A 306 -11.97 -6.12 2.27
CA THR A 306 -11.45 -7.33 1.63
C THR A 306 -12.53 -7.93 0.73
N LYS A 307 -12.11 -8.58 -0.36
CA LYS A 307 -13.02 -9.29 -1.27
C LYS A 307 -13.83 -10.38 -0.55
N ALA A 308 -15.02 -10.68 -1.07
CA ALA A 308 -16.02 -11.51 -0.40
C ALA A 308 -15.59 -12.97 -0.08
N ASP A 309 -14.61 -13.52 -0.81
CA ASP A 309 -14.10 -14.87 -0.58
C ASP A 309 -12.90 -14.94 0.39
N ASP A 310 -12.43 -13.79 0.91
CA ASP A 310 -11.42 -13.77 1.97
C ASP A 310 -12.04 -14.08 3.35
N VAL A 311 -11.22 -14.62 4.27
CA VAL A 311 -11.66 -14.92 5.63
C VAL A 311 -11.95 -13.60 6.38
N PRO A 312 -13.12 -13.45 7.03
CA PRO A 312 -13.46 -12.25 7.79
C PRO A 312 -12.42 -11.87 8.85
N LEU A 313 -12.31 -10.57 9.12
CA LEU A 313 -11.28 -10.01 10.01
C LEU A 313 -11.33 -10.60 11.42
N ASP A 314 -12.51 -10.66 12.03
CA ASP A 314 -12.74 -11.23 13.35
C ASP A 314 -12.26 -12.69 13.45
N VAL A 315 -12.59 -13.50 12.45
CA VAL A 315 -12.14 -14.91 12.35
C VAL A 315 -10.63 -14.99 12.18
N ARG A 316 -10.03 -14.12 11.36
CA ARG A 316 -8.56 -14.04 11.23
C ARG A 316 -7.90 -13.68 12.54
N MET A 317 -8.41 -12.68 13.26
CA MET A 317 -7.88 -12.25 14.56
C MET A 317 -7.97 -13.37 15.60
N GLU A 318 -9.09 -14.11 15.64
CA GLU A 318 -9.21 -15.28 16.52
C GLU A 318 -8.15 -16.33 16.16
N GLN A 319 -8.01 -16.66 14.88
CA GLN A 319 -7.02 -17.63 14.40
C GLN A 319 -5.59 -17.20 14.76
N HIS A 320 -5.27 -15.93 14.55
CA HIS A 320 -3.97 -15.34 14.87
C HIS A 320 -3.65 -15.45 16.37
N SER A 321 -4.62 -15.16 17.25
CA SER A 321 -4.49 -15.32 18.70
C SER A 321 -4.17 -16.77 19.11
N LYS A 322 -4.77 -17.76 18.43
CA LYS A 322 -4.44 -19.18 18.65
C LYS A 322 -3.00 -19.49 18.26
N VAL A 323 -2.51 -18.98 17.13
CA VAL A 323 -1.12 -19.21 16.67
C VAL A 323 -0.09 -18.70 17.69
N THR A 324 -0.33 -17.55 18.31
CA THR A 324 0.58 -17.04 19.36
C THR A 324 0.59 -17.85 20.64
N THR A 325 -0.54 -18.43 21.02
CA THR A 325 -0.65 -19.22 22.26
C THR A 325 0.26 -20.46 22.22
N PHE A 326 0.59 -20.97 21.03
CA PHE A 326 1.52 -22.09 20.84
C PHE A 326 3.01 -21.69 20.83
N ASN A 327 3.34 -20.51 21.37
CA ASN A 327 4.70 -20.08 21.72
C ASN A 327 5.69 -20.00 20.54
N VAL A 328 5.18 -19.73 19.34
CA VAL A 328 6.01 -19.65 18.13
C VAL A 328 6.76 -18.31 18.05
N LEU A 329 6.23 -17.21 18.60
CA LEU A 329 6.77 -15.85 18.41
C LEU A 329 6.42 -14.90 19.58
N HIS A 330 7.35 -14.04 20.01
CA HIS A 330 7.03 -12.82 20.79
C HIS A 330 6.42 -11.78 19.82
N ILE A 331 5.09 -11.62 19.84
CA ILE A 331 4.33 -10.84 18.85
C ILE A 331 3.70 -9.59 19.47
N ILE A 332 3.63 -8.51 18.68
CA ILE A 332 2.59 -7.48 18.84
C ILE A 332 1.57 -7.66 17.71
N PHE A 333 0.29 -7.82 18.08
CA PHE A 333 -0.82 -7.83 17.12
C PHE A 333 -1.35 -6.43 16.96
N ILE A 334 -1.36 -5.93 15.72
CA ILE A 334 -2.05 -4.69 15.36
C ILE A 334 -2.79 -4.89 14.07
N ILE A 335 -4.02 -4.39 13.99
CA ILE A 335 -4.77 -4.32 12.75
C ILE A 335 -4.40 -3.00 12.07
N SER A 336 -3.87 -3.09 10.85
CA SER A 336 -3.77 -1.94 9.95
C SER A 336 -5.09 -1.80 9.21
N LEU A 337 -5.60 -0.58 9.10
CA LEU A 337 -6.56 -0.28 8.06
C LEU A 337 -5.76 0.12 6.83
N ASP A 338 -5.18 -0.88 6.18
CA ASP A 338 -4.82 -0.70 4.78
C ASP A 338 -6.04 -1.12 3.95
N ILE A 339 -6.31 -0.41 2.88
CA ILE A 339 -7.29 -0.79 1.88
C ILE A 339 -6.45 -1.27 0.69
N GLY A 340 -6.55 -2.57 0.40
CA GLY A 340 -5.67 -3.28 -0.54
C GLY A 340 -6.10 -3.23 -1.99
#